data_AF-A0A7C7CUU5-F1
#
_entry.id   AF-A0A7C7CUU5-F1
#
_cell.length_a   1.000
_cell.length_b   1.000
_cell.length_c   1.000
_cell.angle_alpha   90.00
_cell.angle_beta   90.00
_cell.angle_gamma   90.00
#
_symmetry.space_group_name_H-M   'P 1'
#
loop_
_entity.id
_entity.type
_entity.pdbx_description
1 polymer ?
#
loop_
_entity_poly.entity_id
_entity_poly.type
_entity_poly.pdbx_seq_one_letter_code
_entity_poly.pdbx_strand_id
1 'polypeptide(L)'
;FISILSNIDLFLLDAVDHIEGKRTSQEKLYLVINSLIEKEKKIAFAGNLNPAKLKNTEDYLISRFQWGMSTELKPIDDNTTAKIITKLARDVRLILPEKVIEYLLIRMPRDFMSIKHAITKINQESYAQKKKVTVPLVKETLNLP
;
A
#
# COMPACT_ATOMS: atom_id res chain seq x y z
N PHE A 1 -28.62 -0.83 3.06
CA PHE A 1 -27.23 -0.35 3.21
C PHE A 1 -26.81 -0.34 4.69
N ILE A 2 -27.54 0.34 5.57
CA ILE A 2 -27.22 0.41 7.03
C ILE A 2 -27.32 -0.97 7.74
N SER A 3 -28.20 -1.88 7.31
CA SER A 3 -28.31 -3.20 7.98
C SER A 3 -27.06 -4.07 7.83
N ILE A 4 -26.34 -3.97 6.70
CA ILE A 4 -25.10 -4.73 6.46
C ILE A 4 -23.98 -4.24 7.39
N LEU A 5 -23.99 -2.96 7.74
CA LEU A 5 -23.01 -2.33 8.63
C LEU A 5 -23.33 -2.52 10.11
N SER A 6 -24.45 -3.16 10.45
CA SER A 6 -24.85 -3.32 11.86
C SER A 6 -24.07 -4.43 12.60
N ASN A 7 -23.49 -5.37 11.86
CA ASN A 7 -22.73 -6.50 12.40
C ASN A 7 -21.22 -6.43 12.12
N ILE A 8 -20.69 -5.28 11.70
CA ILE A 8 -19.24 -5.14 11.49
C ILE A 8 -18.55 -4.62 12.74
N ASP A 9 -17.37 -5.15 13.04
CA ASP A 9 -16.50 -4.66 14.12
C ASP A 9 -15.40 -3.72 13.62
N LEU A 10 -15.08 -3.81 12.31
CA LEU A 10 -14.06 -3.03 11.65
C LEU A 10 -14.55 -2.56 10.27
N PHE A 11 -14.49 -1.25 10.03
CA PHE A 11 -14.72 -0.62 8.72
C PHE A 11 -13.39 -0.09 8.17
N LEU A 12 -12.99 -0.58 7.00
CA LEU A 12 -11.79 -0.13 6.29
C LEU A 12 -12.22 0.53 4.99
N LEU A 13 -11.72 1.72 4.72
CA LEU A 13 -11.98 2.44 3.48
C LEU A 13 -10.68 2.99 2.90
N ASP A 14 -10.36 2.56 1.69
CA ASP A 14 -9.18 2.97 0.94
C ASP A 14 -9.53 4.05 -0.10
N ALA A 15 -8.52 4.81 -0.53
CA ALA A 15 -8.62 5.90 -1.50
C ALA A 15 -9.73 6.91 -1.17
N VAL A 16 -9.79 7.39 0.08
CA VAL A 16 -10.83 8.35 0.51
C VAL A 16 -10.84 9.63 -0.30
N ASP A 17 -9.71 10.04 -0.86
CA ASP A 17 -9.55 11.15 -1.79
C ASP A 17 -10.47 11.05 -3.04
N HIS A 18 -10.87 9.85 -3.46
CA HIS A 18 -11.78 9.67 -4.60
C HIS A 18 -13.22 10.15 -4.34
N ILE A 19 -13.54 10.56 -3.11
CA ILE A 19 -14.85 11.11 -2.75
C ILE A 19 -15.00 12.59 -3.11
N GLU A 20 -13.90 13.28 -3.44
CA GLU A 20 -13.92 14.71 -3.79
C GLU A 20 -14.93 15.02 -4.91
N GLY A 21 -15.71 16.08 -4.72
CA GLY A 21 -16.75 16.53 -5.65
C GLY A 21 -18.01 15.65 -5.70
N LYS A 22 -18.02 14.47 -5.09
CA LYS A 22 -19.16 13.54 -5.09
C LYS A 22 -20.07 13.77 -3.88
N ARG A 23 -20.76 14.92 -3.83
CA ARG A 23 -21.59 15.36 -2.67
C ARG A 23 -22.47 14.28 -2.06
N THR A 24 -23.31 13.61 -2.87
CA THR A 24 -24.20 12.55 -2.37
C THR A 24 -23.44 11.38 -1.74
N SER A 25 -22.25 11.05 -2.26
CA SER A 25 -21.41 10.00 -1.69
C SER A 25 -20.75 10.46 -0.39
N GLN A 26 -20.36 11.73 -0.28
CA GLN A 26 -19.82 12.32 0.95
C GLN A 26 -20.87 12.33 2.08
N GLU A 27 -22.10 12.73 1.78
CA GLU A 27 -23.22 12.72 2.74
C GLU A 27 -23.49 11.29 3.26
N LYS A 28 -23.57 10.31 2.35
CA LYS A 28 -23.78 8.90 2.73
C LYS A 28 -22.63 8.37 3.58
N LEU A 29 -21.38 8.70 3.22
CA LEU A 29 -20.22 8.29 3.98
C LEU A 29 -20.22 8.89 5.39
N TYR A 30 -20.60 10.16 5.53
CA TYR A 30 -20.74 10.80 6.84
C TYR A 30 -21.75 10.09 7.74
N LEU A 31 -22.93 9.75 7.22
CA LEU A 31 -23.94 9.01 7.98
C LEU A 31 -23.43 7.62 8.41
N VAL A 32 -22.69 6.94 7.53
CA VAL A 32 -22.07 5.64 7.83
C VAL A 32 -21.03 5.79 8.95
N ILE A 33 -20.11 6.75 8.84
CA ILE A 33 -19.06 6.97 9.84
C ILE A 33 -19.68 7.27 11.21
N ASN A 34 -20.68 8.16 11.26
CA ASN A 34 -21.34 8.50 12.52
C ASN A 34 -22.01 7.29 13.17
N SER A 35 -22.77 6.52 12.40
CA SER A 35 -23.45 5.33 12.94
C SER A 35 -22.45 4.29 13.46
N LEU A 36 -21.28 4.16 12.83
CA LEU A 36 -20.23 3.25 13.28
C LEU A 36 -19.53 3.77 14.55
N ILE A 37 -19.26 5.08 14.64
CA ILE A 37 -18.70 5.71 15.83
C ILE A 37 -19.65 5.56 17.03
N GLU A 38 -20.95 5.84 16.84
CA GLU A 38 -21.98 5.69 17.88
C GLU A 38 -22.09 4.25 18.42
N LYS A 39 -21.76 3.27 17.58
CA LYS A 39 -21.73 1.85 17.93
C LYS A 39 -20.36 1.37 18.40
N GLU A 40 -19.43 2.28 18.65
CA GLU A 40 -18.05 2.01 19.10
C GLU A 40 -17.30 1.04 18.17
N LYS A 41 -17.60 1.08 16.87
CA LYS A 41 -16.93 0.24 15.88
C LYS A 41 -15.58 0.84 15.49
N LYS A 42 -14.64 -0.04 15.13
CA LYS A 42 -13.31 0.39 14.68
C LYS A 42 -13.38 0.86 13.24
N ILE A 43 -12.71 1.96 12.94
CA ILE A 43 -12.72 2.59 11.63
C ILE A 43 -11.28 2.93 11.25
N ALA A 44 -10.87 2.60 10.02
CA ALA A 44 -9.62 3.09 9.47
C ALA A 44 -9.79 3.53 8.02
N PHE A 45 -9.07 4.60 7.68
CA PHE A 45 -9.10 5.23 6.37
C PHE A 45 -7.69 5.26 5.79
N ALA A 46 -7.58 5.07 4.48
CA ALA A 46 -6.36 5.29 3.72
C ALA A 46 -6.64 6.22 2.54
N GLY A 47 -5.65 7.05 2.21
CA GLY A 47 -5.73 8.00 1.12
C GLY A 47 -4.38 8.57 0.77
N ASN A 48 -4.30 9.19 -0.40
CA ASN A 48 -3.06 9.77 -0.94
C ASN A 48 -2.83 11.22 -0.48
N LEU A 49 -3.87 11.86 0.03
CA LEU A 49 -3.85 13.24 0.48
C LEU A 49 -4.16 13.32 1.95
N ASN A 50 -3.49 14.24 2.64
CA ASN A 50 -3.92 14.64 3.98
C ASN A 50 -5.37 15.13 3.90
N PRO A 51 -6.27 14.74 4.82
CA PRO A 51 -7.67 15.18 4.81
C PRO A 51 -7.85 16.70 4.69
N ALA A 52 -6.95 17.50 5.28
CA ALA A 52 -6.98 18.96 5.18
C ALA A 52 -6.73 19.51 3.76
N LYS A 53 -6.25 18.68 2.83
CA LYS A 53 -5.96 19.06 1.43
C LYS A 53 -7.07 18.67 0.45
N LEU A 54 -8.14 18.03 0.92
CA LEU A 54 -9.28 17.61 0.09
C LEU A 54 -10.20 18.81 -0.20
N LYS A 55 -9.92 19.56 -1.27
CA LYS A 55 -10.55 20.87 -1.56
C LYS A 55 -12.04 20.78 -1.85
N ASN A 56 -12.49 19.69 -2.46
CA ASN A 56 -13.90 19.50 -2.82
C ASN A 56 -14.60 18.50 -1.89
N THR A 57 -14.21 18.50 -0.61
CA THR A 57 -14.81 17.66 0.44
C THR A 57 -15.45 18.54 1.49
N GLU A 58 -16.66 18.19 1.93
CA GLU A 58 -17.39 18.94 2.95
C GLU A 58 -16.66 18.92 4.30
N ASP A 59 -16.63 20.06 5.00
CA ASP A 59 -15.86 20.26 6.24
C ASP A 59 -16.23 19.27 7.36
N TYR A 60 -17.50 18.85 7.42
CA TYR A 60 -17.95 17.85 8.38
C TYR A 60 -17.28 16.49 8.15
N LEU A 61 -16.97 16.15 6.91
CA LEU A 61 -16.34 14.87 6.56
C LEU A 61 -14.83 14.96 6.79
N ILE A 62 -14.21 16.09 6.45
CA ILE A 62 -12.81 16.39 6.79
C ILE A 62 -12.60 16.24 8.31
N SER A 63 -13.50 16.80 9.12
CA SER A 63 -13.47 16.70 10.58
C SER A 63 -13.51 15.25 11.06
N ARG A 64 -14.31 14.39 10.41
CA ARG A 64 -14.37 12.95 10.76
C ARG A 64 -13.10 12.20 10.39
N PHE A 65 -12.46 12.54 9.28
CA PHE A 65 -11.16 11.95 8.93
C PHE A 65 -10.04 12.35 9.91
N GLN A 66 -10.13 13.53 10.51
CA GLN A 66 -9.14 14.05 11.45
C GLN A 66 -9.43 13.73 12.93
N TRP A 67 -10.63 13.23 13.25
CA TRP A 67 -11.04 12.95 14.62
C TRP A 67 -10.23 11.83 15.30
N GLY A 68 -9.65 10.93 14.52
CA GLY A 68 -8.85 9.82 15.00
C GLY A 68 -7.34 10.03 14.90
N MET A 69 -6.58 8.96 15.15
CA MET A 69 -5.14 8.94 14.90
C MET A 69 -4.86 9.10 13.41
N SER A 70 -4.11 10.14 13.05
CA SER A 70 -3.62 10.37 11.68
C SER A 70 -2.12 10.10 11.62
N THR A 71 -1.69 9.33 10.62
CA THR A 71 -0.28 9.06 10.37
C THR A 71 0.01 9.13 8.88
N GLU A 72 1.20 9.61 8.54
CA GLU A 72 1.68 9.70 7.17
C GLU A 72 2.60 8.51 6.87
N LEU A 73 2.35 7.83 5.75
CA LEU A 73 3.29 6.84 5.23
C LEU A 73 4.41 7.55 4.49
N LYS A 74 5.61 7.49 5.07
CA LYS A 74 6.81 8.05 4.45
C LYS A 74 7.31 7.16 3.30
N PRO A 75 8.00 7.74 2.31
CA PRO A 75 8.72 6.98 1.30
C PRO A 75 9.71 5.98 1.93
N ILE A 76 9.93 4.86 1.23
CA ILE A 76 10.81 3.79 1.69
C ILE A 76 12.27 4.21 1.47
N ASP A 77 13.10 4.14 2.51
CA ASP A 77 14.55 4.37 2.40
C ASP A 77 15.30 3.11 1.92
N ASP A 78 16.60 3.22 1.61
CA ASP A 78 17.41 2.10 1.11
C ASP A 78 17.47 0.94 2.11
N ASN A 79 17.55 1.23 3.42
CA ASN A 79 17.62 0.22 4.46
C ASN A 79 16.33 -0.60 4.53
N THR A 80 15.19 0.08 4.48
CA THR A 80 13.85 -0.50 4.51
C THR A 80 13.59 -1.24 3.20
N THR A 81 14.01 -0.69 2.07
CA THR A 81 13.92 -1.35 0.75
C THR A 81 14.67 -2.69 0.77
N ALA A 82 15.91 -2.72 1.29
CA ALA A 82 16.70 -3.95 1.41
C ALA A 82 15.99 -5.00 2.28
N LYS A 83 15.41 -4.57 3.40
CA LYS A 83 14.62 -5.43 4.30
C LYS A 83 13.37 -5.98 3.60
N ILE A 84 12.67 -5.16 2.82
CA ILE A 84 11.49 -5.58 2.05
C ILE A 84 11.88 -6.60 0.97
N ILE A 85 12.92 -6.33 0.18
CA ILE A 85 13.48 -7.27 -0.82
C ILE A 85 13.78 -8.61 -0.17
N THR A 86 14.53 -8.58 0.94
CA THR A 86 14.92 -9.78 1.68
C THR A 86 13.72 -10.55 2.22
N LYS A 87 12.73 -9.84 2.78
CA LYS A 87 11.51 -10.43 3.32
C LYS A 87 10.68 -11.09 2.23
N LEU A 88 10.41 -10.39 1.12
CA LEU A 88 9.64 -10.90 0.00
C LEU A 88 10.30 -12.13 -0.63
N ALA A 89 11.62 -12.10 -0.80
CA ALA A 89 12.37 -13.24 -1.32
C ALA A 89 12.28 -14.46 -0.38
N ARG A 90 12.42 -14.24 0.93
CA ARG A 90 12.27 -15.29 1.94
C ARG A 90 10.87 -15.90 1.92
N ASP A 91 9.83 -15.08 1.75
CA ASP A 91 8.43 -15.54 1.73
C ASP A 91 8.15 -16.48 0.55
N VAL A 92 8.84 -16.28 -0.57
CA VAL A 92 8.76 -17.17 -1.75
C VAL A 92 9.89 -18.19 -1.81
N ARG A 93 10.69 -18.34 -0.74
CA ARG A 93 11.87 -19.23 -0.64
C ARG A 93 12.91 -19.01 -1.74
N LEU A 94 12.99 -17.79 -2.28
CA LEU A 94 14.00 -17.37 -3.23
C LEU A 94 15.30 -17.01 -2.50
N ILE A 95 16.39 -17.67 -2.87
CA ILE A 95 17.72 -17.32 -2.38
C ILE A 95 18.27 -16.18 -3.24
N LEU A 96 18.35 -14.99 -2.66
CA LEU A 96 18.98 -13.82 -3.27
C LEU A 96 20.36 -13.58 -2.66
N PRO A 97 21.44 -13.66 -3.45
CA PRO A 97 22.76 -13.22 -3.00
C PRO A 97 22.75 -11.71 -2.66
N GLU A 98 23.56 -11.31 -1.69
CA GLU A 98 23.68 -9.90 -1.25
C GLU A 98 24.00 -8.95 -2.40
N LYS A 99 24.93 -9.33 -3.29
CA LYS A 99 25.26 -8.57 -4.51
C LYS A 99 24.06 -8.31 -5.42
N VAL A 100 23.07 -9.21 -5.44
CA VAL A 100 21.84 -8.99 -6.21
C VAL A 100 20.96 -7.96 -5.52
N ILE A 101 20.85 -8.02 -4.19
CA ILE A 101 20.10 -7.03 -3.41
C ILE A 101 20.70 -5.63 -3.60
N GLU A 102 22.03 -5.50 -3.49
CA GLU A 102 22.76 -4.25 -3.75
C GLU A 102 22.50 -3.74 -5.18
N TYR A 103 22.55 -4.61 -6.17
CA TYR A 103 22.27 -4.25 -7.56
C TYR A 103 20.84 -3.73 -7.74
N LEU A 104 19.85 -4.39 -7.12
CA LEU A 104 18.45 -3.97 -7.18
C LEU A 104 18.25 -2.61 -6.49
N LEU A 105 18.87 -2.38 -5.34
CA LEU A 105 18.77 -1.11 -4.60
C LEU A 105 19.22 0.11 -5.43
N ILE A 106 20.24 -0.07 -6.27
CA ILE A 106 20.80 1.02 -7.08
C ILE A 106 19.96 1.28 -8.34
N ARG A 107 19.32 0.24 -8.90
CA ARG A 107 18.75 0.28 -10.26
C ARG A 107 17.22 0.25 -10.31
N MET A 108 16.54 0.01 -9.20
CA MET A 108 15.08 -0.06 -9.16
C MET A 108 14.41 1.14 -8.49
N PRO A 109 13.16 1.44 -8.87
CA PRO A 109 12.30 2.32 -8.08
C PRO A 109 12.11 1.82 -6.64
N ARG A 110 12.11 2.77 -5.69
CA ARG A 110 11.95 2.52 -4.25
C ARG A 110 10.48 2.47 -3.81
N ASP A 111 9.63 1.83 -4.59
CA ASP A 111 8.23 1.62 -4.27
C ASP A 111 7.91 0.14 -4.09
N PHE A 112 6.98 -0.16 -3.19
CA PHE A 112 6.66 -1.54 -2.82
C PHE A 112 6.18 -2.38 -4.00
N MET A 113 5.43 -1.78 -4.94
CA MET A 113 4.87 -2.50 -6.08
C MET A 113 5.96 -2.91 -7.08
N SER A 114 6.88 -2.02 -7.41
CA SER A 114 8.05 -2.32 -8.23
C SER A 114 8.92 -3.40 -7.59
N ILE A 115 9.18 -3.30 -6.29
CA ILE A 115 9.96 -4.29 -5.55
C ILE A 115 9.27 -5.66 -5.60
N LYS A 116 7.98 -5.73 -5.28
CA LYS A 116 7.20 -6.97 -5.32
C LYS A 116 7.17 -7.60 -6.71
N HIS A 117 6.98 -6.78 -7.74
CA HIS A 117 6.98 -7.22 -9.13
C HIS A 117 8.32 -7.82 -9.54
N ALA A 118 9.43 -7.14 -9.21
CA ALA A 118 10.77 -7.63 -9.51
C ALA A 118 11.06 -8.97 -8.85
N ILE A 119 10.76 -9.12 -7.55
CA ILE A 119 10.98 -10.38 -6.83
C ILE A 119 10.13 -11.51 -7.43
N THR A 120 8.89 -11.21 -7.80
CA THR A 120 8.00 -12.17 -8.46
C THR A 120 8.58 -12.65 -9.80
N LYS A 121 9.03 -11.70 -10.65
CA LYS A 121 9.63 -12.01 -11.95
C LYS A 121 10.93 -12.80 -11.82
N ILE A 122 11.84 -12.37 -10.93
CA ILE A 122 13.12 -13.07 -10.70
C ILE A 122 12.86 -14.51 -10.24
N ASN A 123 11.89 -14.71 -9.34
CA ASN A 123 11.53 -16.04 -8.87
C ASN A 123 11.01 -16.94 -10.00
N GLN A 124 10.09 -16.41 -10.82
CA GLN A 124 9.55 -17.12 -11.98
C GLN A 124 10.66 -17.50 -12.97
N GLU A 125 11.56 -16.56 -13.30
CA GLU A 125 12.63 -16.80 -14.26
C GLU A 125 13.68 -17.79 -13.74
N SER A 126 14.10 -17.64 -12.47
CA SER A 126 15.02 -18.57 -11.82
C SER A 126 14.45 -19.99 -11.78
N TYR A 127 13.16 -20.12 -11.51
CA TYR A 127 12.46 -21.41 -11.51
C TYR A 127 12.37 -22.00 -12.92
N ALA A 128 11.97 -21.22 -13.92
CA ALA A 128 11.86 -21.65 -15.31
C ALA A 128 13.19 -22.13 -15.89
N GLN A 129 14.28 -21.40 -15.63
CA GLN A 129 15.63 -21.76 -16.09
C GLN A 129 16.31 -22.81 -15.22
N LYS A 130 15.78 -23.14 -14.03
CA LYS A 130 16.43 -23.95 -12.99
C LYS A 130 17.84 -23.46 -12.64
N LYS A 131 18.04 -22.14 -12.68
CA LYS A 131 19.32 -21.50 -12.38
C LYS A 131 19.24 -20.71 -11.08
N LYS A 132 20.37 -20.65 -10.37
CA LYS A 132 20.52 -19.76 -9.22
C LYS A 132 20.40 -18.30 -9.66
N VAL A 133 19.84 -17.46 -8.80
CA VAL A 133 19.75 -16.01 -9.07
C VAL A 133 21.14 -15.39 -9.06
N THR A 134 21.47 -14.67 -10.11
CA THR A 134 22.73 -13.92 -10.28
C THR A 134 22.43 -12.54 -10.87
N VAL A 135 23.37 -11.60 -10.75
CA VAL A 135 23.20 -10.25 -11.33
C VAL A 135 22.91 -10.31 -12.85
N PRO A 136 23.61 -11.13 -13.67
CA PRO A 136 23.27 -11.28 -15.08
C PRO A 136 21.83 -11.73 -15.34
N LEU A 137 21.34 -12.74 -14.60
CA LEU A 137 19.95 -13.22 -14.74
C LEU A 137 18.95 -12.10 -14.41
N VAL A 138 19.19 -11.36 -13.33
CA VAL A 138 18.31 -10.26 -12.92
C VAL A 138 18.31 -9.14 -13.94
N LYS A 139 19.49 -8.79 -14.47
CA LYS A 139 19.66 -7.77 -15.51
C LYS A 139 18.83 -8.10 -16.75
N GLU A 140 18.92 -9.35 -17.21
CA GLU A 140 18.13 -9.87 -18.33
C GLU A 140 16.62 -9.90 -18.02
N THR A 141 16.24 -10.39 -16.84
CA THR A 141 14.82 -10.57 -16.45
C THR A 141 14.07 -9.24 -16.34
N LEU A 142 14.74 -8.21 -15.81
CA LEU A 142 14.12 -6.93 -15.48
C LEU A 142 14.42 -5.83 -16.51
N ASN A 143 15.19 -6.13 -17.56
CA ASN A 143 15.69 -5.13 -18.52
C ASN A 143 16.35 -3.93 -17.83
N LEU A 144 17.10 -4.19 -16.76
CA LEU A 144 17.83 -3.14 -16.03
C LEU A 144 19.20 -2.89 -16.69
N PRO A 145 19.74 -1.67 -16.61
CA PRO A 145 21.05 -1.36 -17.17
C PRO A 145 22.21 -1.98 -16.36
#